data_AF-A0A7C4K726-F1
#
_entry.id   AF-A0A7C4K726-F1
#
_cell.length_a   1.000
_cell.length_b   1.000
_cell.length_c   1.000
_cell.angle_alpha   90.00
_cell.angle_beta   90.00
_cell.angle_gamma   90.00
#
_symmetry.space_group_name_H-M   'P 1'
#
loop_
_entity.id
_entity.type
_entity.pdbx_description
1 polymer ?
#
loop_
_entity_poly.entity_id
_entity_poly.type
_entity_poly.pdbx_seq_one_letter_code
_entity_poly.pdbx_strand_id
1 'polypeptide(L)'
;MVNLIRDSLLEAKKTSENLYLFSLPIDKFAEEYYKGYLFKPSENKLIDFIKTIAQNSYKENLPEEFREKANDINYDPSLFFKEDELPQELVKKEYLPLKHYYFLIQDNSGLGIQIEKLDKLYSPSEATDLFFSKGEQVTSVPLSIIFPFRKFIIYLVGLLGIILFSPFYLYIYNTLKEAKQEENFQRKYAIMWLLIMIVSLVSAISVFLFKIEISKGGGAIFMISLVLMITAFIVSIMYLKRTKLLSKMLKGENIIVKWIYPNDIWQSYIESEYSERKKVNAKAFMMLAFILIIIFSIFMIIDKKMFPLMLYVLLGFLLLLFIISKMTPLSQFRKQIKAKPIAIISSNGVLIGKALHSWNVFNTRFERAEYIKEEYLHIEITYSYWARYHRENVTVRIPILKGEESKIEYIINKLNTSNK
;
A
#
# COMPACT_ATOMS: atom_id res chain seq x y z
N MET A 1 31.75 -12.52 -18.00
CA MET A 1 32.31 -13.64 -17.23
C MET A 1 33.30 -13.19 -16.15
N VAL A 2 34.31 -12.36 -16.47
CA VAL A 2 35.30 -11.84 -15.49
C VAL A 2 34.67 -11.07 -14.31
N ASN A 3 33.70 -10.19 -14.58
CA ASN A 3 32.98 -9.50 -13.50
C ASN A 3 32.16 -10.47 -12.64
N LEU A 4 31.65 -11.56 -13.22
CA LEU A 4 30.86 -12.55 -12.49
C LEU A 4 31.74 -13.32 -11.48
N ILE A 5 32.93 -13.73 -11.91
CA ILE A 5 33.91 -14.42 -11.05
C ILE A 5 34.42 -13.47 -9.97
N ARG A 6 34.80 -12.23 -10.34
CA ARG A 6 35.25 -11.23 -9.36
C ARG A 6 34.17 -10.88 -8.35
N ASP A 7 32.93 -10.69 -8.79
CA ASP A 7 31.80 -10.34 -7.92
C ASP A 7 31.44 -11.52 -7.01
N SER A 8 31.47 -12.76 -7.52
CA SER A 8 31.31 -13.98 -6.72
C SER A 8 32.41 -14.14 -5.66
N LEU A 9 33.67 -13.86 -6.00
CA LEU A 9 34.79 -13.88 -5.05
C LEU A 9 34.66 -12.77 -4.00
N LEU A 10 34.23 -11.57 -4.40
CA LEU A 10 33.99 -10.47 -3.47
C LEU A 10 32.80 -10.74 -2.55
N GLU A 11 31.77 -11.42 -3.04
CA GLU A 11 30.60 -11.82 -2.25
C GLU A 11 30.95 -12.95 -1.28
N ALA A 12 31.65 -13.98 -1.74
CA ALA A 12 32.22 -15.05 -0.89
C ALA A 12 33.17 -14.49 0.17
N LYS A 13 33.98 -13.49 -0.18
CA LYS A 13 34.85 -12.80 0.78
C LYS A 13 34.05 -12.03 1.82
N LYS A 14 32.95 -11.37 1.43
CA LYS A 14 32.08 -10.64 2.36
C LYS A 14 31.30 -11.55 3.31
N THR A 15 30.99 -12.77 2.89
CA THR A 15 30.21 -13.74 3.67
C THR A 15 31.07 -14.75 4.43
N SER A 16 32.38 -14.82 4.16
CA SER A 16 33.29 -15.70 4.90
C SER A 16 33.38 -15.30 6.37
N GLU A 17 32.97 -16.18 7.27
CA GLU A 17 33.07 -15.99 8.73
C GLU A 17 34.52 -16.09 9.25
N ASN A 18 35.47 -16.52 8.39
CA ASN A 18 36.86 -16.65 8.74
C ASN A 18 37.61 -15.31 8.58
N LEU A 19 37.79 -14.60 9.70
CA LEU A 19 38.46 -13.30 9.78
C LEU A 19 39.87 -13.29 9.16
N TYR A 20 40.59 -14.42 9.15
CA TYR A 20 41.90 -14.53 8.51
C TYR A 20 41.79 -14.38 6.98
N LEU A 21 40.83 -15.07 6.36
CA LEU A 21 40.61 -15.02 4.91
C LEU A 21 40.22 -13.60 4.45
N PHE A 22 39.44 -12.87 5.25
CA PHE A 22 39.04 -11.50 4.93
C PHE A 22 40.24 -10.54 4.79
N SER A 23 41.31 -10.77 5.54
CA SER A 23 42.51 -9.93 5.53
C SER A 23 43.41 -10.13 4.30
N LEU A 24 43.23 -11.21 3.54
CA LEU A 24 44.10 -11.54 2.40
C LEU A 24 43.79 -10.67 1.16
N PRO A 25 44.80 -10.27 0.38
CA PRO A 25 44.62 -9.78 -0.99
C PRO A 25 43.75 -10.75 -1.82
N ILE A 26 42.98 -10.27 -2.80
CA ILE A 26 41.93 -11.08 -3.44
C ILE A 26 42.45 -12.32 -4.16
N ASP A 27 43.65 -12.23 -4.72
CA ASP A 27 44.44 -13.31 -5.31
C ASP A 27 44.80 -14.39 -4.28
N LYS A 28 45.32 -14.00 -3.11
CA LYS A 28 45.61 -14.94 -2.02
C LYS A 28 44.37 -15.47 -1.31
N PHE A 29 43.30 -14.68 -1.25
CA PHE A 29 42.01 -15.12 -0.73
C PHE A 29 41.45 -16.25 -1.59
N ALA A 30 41.47 -16.12 -2.92
CA ALA A 30 41.01 -17.19 -3.81
C ALA A 30 41.82 -18.48 -3.60
N GLU A 31 43.15 -18.38 -3.55
CA GLU A 31 44.01 -19.57 -3.33
C GLU A 31 43.71 -20.30 -2.01
N GLU A 32 43.57 -19.58 -0.90
CA GLU A 32 43.29 -20.18 0.41
C GLU A 32 41.82 -20.61 0.58
N TYR A 33 40.88 -19.85 0.06
CA TYR A 33 39.46 -20.17 0.12
C TYR A 33 39.15 -21.45 -0.65
N TYR A 34 39.73 -21.65 -1.84
CA TYR A 34 39.50 -22.85 -2.66
C TYR A 34 40.41 -24.03 -2.34
N LYS A 35 41.40 -23.86 -1.45
CA LYS A 35 42.36 -24.91 -1.09
C LYS A 35 41.69 -26.18 -0.54
N GLY A 36 40.57 -26.02 0.17
CA GLY A 36 39.73 -27.11 0.69
C GLY A 36 38.71 -27.67 -0.30
N TYR A 37 38.49 -26.99 -1.43
CA TYR A 37 37.51 -27.36 -2.47
C TYR A 37 38.17 -27.95 -3.72
N LEU A 38 39.50 -28.07 -3.74
CA LEU A 38 40.25 -28.78 -4.79
C LEU A 38 39.97 -30.29 -4.68
N PHE A 39 39.10 -30.77 -5.56
CA PHE A 39 38.78 -32.18 -5.67
C PHE A 39 39.89 -32.88 -6.47
N LYS A 40 40.58 -33.85 -5.85
CA LYS A 40 41.53 -34.76 -6.50
C LYS A 40 40.95 -36.17 -6.60
N PRO A 41 40.11 -36.48 -7.59
CA PRO A 41 39.73 -37.85 -7.87
C PRO A 41 40.94 -38.64 -8.37
N SER A 42 40.99 -39.94 -8.10
CA SER A 42 41.89 -40.85 -8.83
C SER A 42 41.51 -40.83 -10.32
N GLU A 43 42.49 -40.91 -11.23
CA GLU A 43 42.32 -40.73 -12.69
C GLU A 43 41.07 -41.44 -13.26
N ASN A 44 40.81 -42.69 -12.86
CA ASN A 44 39.67 -43.47 -13.36
C ASN A 44 38.30 -42.95 -12.88
N LYS A 45 38.21 -42.32 -11.71
CA LYS A 45 36.95 -41.77 -11.18
C LYS A 45 36.61 -40.39 -11.75
N LEU A 46 37.61 -39.65 -12.23
CA LEU A 46 37.39 -38.34 -12.82
C LEU A 46 36.61 -38.42 -14.13
N ILE A 47 36.92 -39.42 -14.98
CA ILE A 47 36.23 -39.63 -16.24
C ILE A 47 34.74 -39.85 -16.02
N ASP A 48 34.42 -40.76 -15.09
CA ASP A 48 33.05 -41.10 -14.76
C ASP A 48 32.33 -39.90 -14.14
N PHE A 49 33.01 -39.12 -13.30
CA PHE A 49 32.47 -37.88 -12.74
C PHE A 49 32.11 -36.84 -13.81
N ILE A 50 33.04 -36.54 -14.72
CA ILE A 50 32.81 -35.56 -15.80
C ILE A 50 31.68 -36.04 -16.73
N LYS A 51 31.67 -37.34 -17.10
CA LYS A 51 30.58 -37.93 -17.90
C LYS A 51 29.23 -37.85 -17.19
N THR A 52 29.21 -38.09 -15.87
CA THR A 52 27.98 -38.07 -15.09
C THR A 52 27.42 -36.65 -14.92
N ILE A 53 28.26 -35.63 -14.75
CA ILE A 53 27.80 -34.22 -14.75
C ILE A 53 27.30 -33.83 -16.15
N ALA A 54 28.02 -34.20 -17.21
CA ALA A 54 27.63 -33.87 -18.58
C ALA A 54 26.28 -34.46 -19.00
N GLN A 55 25.92 -35.63 -18.45
CA GLN A 55 24.65 -36.30 -18.74
C GLN A 55 23.49 -35.86 -17.85
N ASN A 56 23.75 -35.15 -16.75
CA ASN A 56 22.74 -34.80 -15.76
C ASN A 56 22.60 -33.28 -15.61
N SER A 57 21.50 -32.74 -16.12
CA SER A 57 21.21 -31.30 -16.11
C SER A 57 20.77 -30.75 -14.74
N TYR A 58 20.53 -31.63 -13.76
CA TYR A 58 19.99 -31.28 -12.43
C TYR A 58 20.81 -31.94 -11.32
N LYS A 59 21.07 -31.15 -10.25
CA LYS A 59 21.87 -31.53 -9.07
C LYS A 59 21.40 -32.82 -8.38
N GLU A 60 20.11 -33.09 -8.44
CA GLU A 60 19.44 -34.26 -7.84
C GLU A 60 19.86 -35.58 -8.48
N ASN A 61 20.36 -35.55 -9.72
CA ASN A 61 20.73 -36.74 -10.48
C ASN A 61 22.23 -37.09 -10.36
N LEU A 62 23.00 -36.32 -9.58
CA LEU A 62 24.39 -36.66 -9.30
C LEU A 62 24.46 -37.91 -8.41
N PRO A 63 25.51 -38.75 -8.53
CA PRO A 63 25.71 -39.87 -7.62
C PRO A 63 25.81 -39.37 -6.17
N GLU A 64 25.33 -40.19 -5.23
CA GLU A 64 25.12 -39.78 -3.83
C GLU A 64 26.40 -39.26 -3.16
N GLU A 65 27.55 -39.88 -3.48
CA GLU A 65 28.88 -39.46 -3.01
C GLU A 65 29.31 -38.04 -3.44
N PHE A 66 28.66 -37.46 -4.46
CA PHE A 66 28.93 -36.11 -4.96
C PHE A 66 27.83 -35.10 -4.58
N ARG A 67 26.61 -35.57 -4.29
CA ARG A 67 25.49 -34.72 -3.86
C ARG A 67 25.79 -34.01 -2.54
N GLU A 68 26.39 -34.72 -1.59
CA GLU A 68 26.69 -34.19 -0.26
C GLU A 68 27.66 -33.01 -0.32
N LYS A 69 28.68 -33.08 -1.17
CA LYS A 69 29.67 -31.99 -1.38
C LYS A 69 29.15 -30.87 -2.27
N ALA A 70 28.27 -31.18 -3.23
CA ALA A 70 27.63 -30.17 -4.07
C ALA A 70 26.60 -29.34 -3.29
N ASN A 71 26.04 -29.87 -2.19
CA ASN A 71 25.05 -29.16 -1.36
C ASN A 71 25.60 -27.91 -0.67
N ASP A 72 26.91 -27.84 -0.41
CA ASP A 72 27.56 -26.66 0.18
C ASP A 72 27.92 -25.56 -0.84
N ILE A 73 27.75 -25.82 -2.14
CA ILE A 73 28.09 -24.89 -3.21
C ILE A 73 26.81 -24.20 -3.71
N ASN A 74 26.61 -22.94 -3.31
CA ASN A 74 25.41 -22.14 -3.63
C ASN A 74 25.49 -21.36 -4.96
N TYR A 75 26.53 -21.55 -5.78
CA TYR A 75 26.70 -20.87 -7.07
C TYR A 75 27.27 -21.81 -8.14
N ASP A 76 27.00 -21.50 -9.41
CA ASP A 76 27.43 -22.25 -10.61
C ASP A 76 28.85 -22.84 -10.42
N PRO A 77 29.00 -24.17 -10.35
CA PRO A 77 30.27 -24.79 -9.99
C PRO A 77 31.26 -24.60 -11.13
N SER A 78 32.16 -23.63 -10.97
CA SER A 78 33.35 -23.52 -11.80
C SER A 78 34.37 -24.52 -11.26
N LEU A 79 34.54 -25.66 -11.92
CA LEU A 79 35.54 -26.65 -11.56
C LEU A 79 36.87 -26.31 -12.24
N PHE A 80 37.96 -26.41 -11.48
CA PHE A 80 39.32 -26.18 -11.95
C PHE A 80 40.09 -27.51 -11.93
N PHE A 81 40.65 -27.90 -13.07
CA PHE A 81 41.51 -29.07 -13.21
C PHE A 81 42.88 -28.65 -13.74
N LYS A 82 43.94 -29.28 -13.24
CA LYS A 82 45.25 -29.24 -13.91
C LYS A 82 45.28 -30.24 -15.06
N GLU A 83 46.15 -30.00 -16.03
CA GLU A 83 46.30 -30.89 -17.19
C GLU A 83 46.71 -32.32 -16.83
N ASP A 84 47.59 -32.49 -15.84
CA ASP A 84 48.00 -33.79 -15.31
C ASP A 84 46.88 -34.49 -14.51
N GLU A 85 45.82 -33.77 -14.20
CA GLU A 85 44.63 -34.31 -13.55
C GLU A 85 43.59 -34.73 -14.59
N LEU A 86 43.73 -34.37 -15.88
CA LEU A 86 42.75 -34.70 -16.91
C LEU A 86 43.03 -36.05 -17.61
N PRO A 87 41.99 -36.80 -17.98
CA PRO A 87 42.14 -38.05 -18.72
C PRO A 87 42.85 -37.84 -20.06
N GLN A 88 43.87 -38.66 -20.36
CA GLN A 88 44.65 -38.55 -21.60
C GLN A 88 43.80 -38.62 -22.88
N GLU A 89 42.62 -39.26 -22.82
CA GLU A 89 41.67 -39.34 -23.94
C GLU A 89 41.05 -37.99 -24.34
N LEU A 90 40.98 -37.02 -23.41
CA LEU A 90 40.49 -35.66 -23.65
C LEU A 90 41.60 -34.71 -24.15
N VAL A 91 42.86 -35.09 -23.98
CA VAL A 91 44.05 -34.29 -24.34
C VAL A 91 44.60 -34.78 -25.70
N LYS A 92 43.87 -34.52 -26.79
CA LYS A 92 44.38 -34.86 -28.13
C LYS A 92 45.46 -33.86 -28.59
N LYS A 93 46.72 -34.32 -28.52
CA LYS A 93 47.95 -33.93 -29.27
C LYS A 93 48.06 -32.49 -29.80
N GLU A 94 48.94 -31.67 -29.20
CA GLU A 94 50.32 -31.43 -29.66
C GLU A 94 51.11 -30.63 -28.60
N TYR A 95 52.41 -30.92 -28.52
CA TYR A 95 53.31 -30.69 -27.37
C TYR A 95 53.70 -29.22 -27.15
N LEU A 96 53.66 -28.79 -25.88
CA LEU A 96 54.66 -27.94 -25.20
C LEU A 96 54.35 -27.94 -23.68
N PRO A 97 55.36 -27.92 -22.78
CA PRO A 97 55.14 -28.04 -21.34
C PRO A 97 54.72 -26.69 -20.76
N LEU A 98 53.42 -26.41 -20.75
CA LEU A 98 52.85 -25.30 -19.98
C LEU A 98 51.70 -25.85 -19.14
N LYS A 99 51.56 -25.35 -17.91
CA LYS A 99 50.49 -25.74 -17.01
C LYS A 99 49.15 -25.26 -17.59
N HIS A 100 48.38 -26.15 -18.23
CA HIS A 100 47.06 -25.81 -18.74
C HIS A 100 45.98 -25.97 -17.68
N TYR A 101 44.96 -25.11 -17.72
CA TYR A 101 43.82 -25.09 -16.81
C TYR A 101 42.55 -25.03 -17.64
N TYR A 102 41.57 -25.86 -17.28
CA TYR A 102 40.31 -25.98 -18.01
C TYR A 102 39.16 -25.40 -17.17
N PHE A 103 38.30 -24.61 -17.82
CA PHE A 103 37.07 -24.10 -17.22
C PHE A 103 35.89 -24.95 -17.66
N LEU A 104 35.10 -25.40 -16.70
CA LEU A 104 33.77 -25.95 -16.92
C LEU A 104 32.75 -24.90 -16.53
N ILE A 105 31.99 -24.44 -17.51
CA ILE A 105 30.90 -23.50 -17.29
C ILE A 105 29.62 -24.21 -17.72
N GLN A 106 28.72 -24.39 -16.76
CA GLN A 106 27.39 -24.85 -17.06
C GLN A 106 26.65 -23.68 -17.73
N ASP A 107 26.23 -23.88 -18.98
CA ASP A 107 25.43 -22.89 -19.67
C ASP A 107 24.02 -22.86 -19.06
N ASN A 108 23.63 -21.70 -18.51
CA ASN A 108 22.30 -21.45 -17.93
C ASN A 108 21.16 -21.52 -18.96
N SER A 109 21.45 -21.75 -20.24
CA SER A 109 20.46 -21.93 -21.31
C SER A 109 19.99 -23.37 -21.53
N GLY A 110 20.57 -24.37 -20.83
CA GLY A 110 20.21 -25.78 -20.99
C GLY A 110 20.86 -26.49 -22.18
N LEU A 111 21.87 -25.88 -22.82
CA LEU A 111 22.56 -26.42 -24.02
C LEU A 111 23.78 -27.33 -23.72
N GLY A 112 24.00 -27.69 -22.45
CA GLY A 112 25.08 -28.59 -22.05
C GLY A 112 26.32 -27.87 -21.52
N ILE A 113 27.38 -28.65 -21.29
CA ILE A 113 28.63 -28.18 -20.70
C ILE A 113 29.56 -27.69 -21.80
N GLN A 114 30.01 -26.43 -21.72
CA GLN A 114 31.04 -25.91 -22.62
C GLN A 114 32.41 -26.02 -21.94
N ILE A 115 33.32 -26.78 -22.56
CA ILE A 115 34.72 -26.92 -22.12
C ILE A 115 35.56 -26.08 -23.08
N GLU A 116 36.18 -25.02 -22.58
CA GLU A 116 37.10 -24.20 -23.37
C GLU A 116 38.54 -24.46 -22.92
N LYS A 117 39.40 -24.83 -23.88
CA LYS A 117 40.83 -25.06 -23.65
C LYS A 117 41.54 -23.71 -23.61
N LEU A 118 42.23 -23.42 -22.50
CA LEU A 118 43.09 -22.24 -22.40
C LEU A 118 44.55 -22.68 -22.50
N ASP A 119 45.22 -22.25 -23.58
CA ASP A 119 46.62 -22.61 -23.84
C ASP A 119 47.63 -21.85 -22.93
N LYS A 120 47.17 -20.90 -22.09
CA LYS A 120 47.98 -20.19 -21.09
C LYS A 120 47.15 -19.86 -19.83
N LEU A 121 47.81 -19.89 -18.66
CA LEU A 121 47.33 -19.21 -17.46
C LEU A 121 47.42 -17.70 -17.68
N TYR A 122 46.28 -17.04 -17.62
CA TYR A 122 46.24 -15.60 -17.56
C TYR A 122 46.18 -15.16 -16.09
N SER A 123 47.02 -14.22 -15.69
CA SER A 123 46.78 -13.46 -14.48
C SER A 123 45.41 -12.77 -14.57
N PRO A 124 44.75 -12.44 -13.44
CA PRO A 124 43.45 -11.76 -13.47
C PRO A 124 43.44 -10.51 -14.38
N SER A 125 44.55 -9.76 -14.43
CA SER A 125 44.74 -8.62 -15.32
C SER A 125 44.86 -9.03 -16.80
N GLU A 126 45.65 -10.06 -17.14
CA GLU A 126 45.81 -10.51 -18.53
C GLU A 126 44.54 -11.15 -19.09
N ALA A 127 43.76 -11.84 -18.25
CA ALA A 127 42.44 -12.35 -18.63
C ALA A 127 41.51 -11.19 -18.98
N THR A 128 41.58 -10.10 -18.21
CA THR A 128 40.79 -8.90 -18.47
C THR A 128 41.18 -8.28 -19.81
N ASP A 129 42.44 -8.15 -20.17
CA ASP A 129 42.82 -7.54 -21.46
C ASP A 129 42.51 -8.44 -22.68
N LEU A 130 42.63 -9.77 -22.52
CA LEU A 130 42.34 -10.73 -23.58
C LEU A 130 40.83 -10.83 -23.90
N PHE A 131 39.97 -10.82 -22.88
CA PHE A 131 38.53 -10.94 -23.04
C PHE A 131 37.84 -9.63 -23.43
N PHE A 132 38.48 -8.47 -23.24
CA PHE A 132 37.94 -7.17 -23.66
C PHE A 132 38.39 -6.74 -25.07
N SER A 133 39.45 -7.33 -25.63
CA SER A 133 39.97 -6.99 -26.98
C SER A 133 39.26 -7.71 -28.13
N LYS A 134 38.65 -8.88 -27.88
CA LYS A 134 37.73 -9.54 -28.82
C LYS A 134 36.35 -8.95 -28.64
N GLY A 135 36.06 -7.89 -29.39
CA GLY A 135 34.80 -7.15 -29.37
C GLY A 135 33.58 -7.96 -29.81
N GLU A 136 33.12 -8.88 -28.96
CA GLU A 136 31.74 -9.36 -29.00
C GLU A 136 30.88 -8.52 -28.06
N GLN A 137 29.71 -8.15 -28.59
CA GLN A 137 28.85 -7.11 -28.06
C GLN A 137 28.55 -7.31 -26.58
N VAL A 138 28.76 -6.22 -25.84
CA VAL A 138 28.39 -6.03 -24.44
C VAL A 138 26.96 -6.50 -24.22
N THR A 139 26.79 -7.72 -23.71
CA THR A 139 25.56 -8.13 -23.05
C THR A 139 25.38 -7.18 -21.86
N SER A 140 24.33 -6.38 -21.97
CA SER A 140 23.88 -5.31 -21.06
C SER A 140 24.58 -5.29 -19.70
N VAL A 141 25.38 -4.25 -19.46
CA VAL A 141 25.86 -3.90 -18.12
C VAL A 141 24.66 -3.94 -17.16
N PRO A 142 24.73 -4.67 -16.03
CA PRO A 142 23.66 -4.73 -15.06
C PRO A 142 23.18 -3.32 -14.73
N LEU A 143 21.88 -3.04 -14.84
CA LEU A 143 21.33 -1.71 -14.59
C LEU A 143 21.72 -1.13 -13.21
N SER A 144 22.10 -2.00 -12.27
CA SER A 144 22.65 -1.64 -10.95
C SER A 144 23.98 -0.88 -11.00
N ILE A 145 24.78 -1.06 -12.06
CA ILE A 145 26.07 -0.41 -12.26
C ILE A 145 25.91 0.89 -13.07
N ILE A 146 25.00 0.94 -14.05
CA ILE A 146 24.70 2.17 -14.82
C ILE A 146 23.91 3.17 -13.97
N PHE A 147 23.03 2.69 -13.09
CA PHE A 147 22.22 3.51 -12.19
C PHE A 147 22.44 3.13 -10.73
N PRO A 148 23.65 3.39 -10.16
CA PRO A 148 23.95 3.09 -8.74
C PRO A 148 23.03 3.87 -7.78
N PHE A 149 22.39 4.91 -8.31
CA PHE A 149 21.44 5.78 -7.63
C PHE A 149 19.98 5.30 -7.70
N ARG A 150 19.66 4.08 -8.15
CA ARG A 150 18.26 3.59 -8.16
C ARG A 150 17.64 3.59 -6.74
N LYS A 151 18.44 3.30 -5.71
CA LYS A 151 18.03 3.51 -4.30
C LYS A 151 17.89 4.99 -3.96
N PHE A 152 18.76 5.85 -4.51
CA PHE A 152 18.74 7.30 -4.34
C PHE A 152 17.52 7.97 -4.99
N ILE A 153 16.99 7.46 -6.10
CA ILE A 153 15.76 7.96 -6.75
C ILE A 153 14.57 7.82 -5.79
N ILE A 154 14.47 6.73 -5.02
CA ILE A 154 13.42 6.55 -4.01
C ILE A 154 13.51 7.64 -2.93
N TYR A 155 14.73 7.95 -2.46
CA TYR A 155 14.97 9.05 -1.52
C TYR A 155 14.74 10.43 -2.14
N LEU A 156 15.12 10.62 -3.42
CA LEU A 156 14.94 11.87 -4.16
C LEU A 156 13.46 12.15 -4.41
N VAL A 157 12.62 11.13 -4.60
CA VAL A 157 11.15 11.25 -4.70
C VAL A 157 10.52 11.56 -3.36
N GLY A 158 11.02 10.96 -2.26
CA GLY A 158 10.65 11.37 -0.91
C GLY A 158 10.99 12.84 -0.65
N LEU A 159 12.19 13.28 -1.07
CA LEU A 159 12.70 14.63 -0.89
C LEU A 159 11.98 15.65 -1.79
N LEU A 160 11.74 15.33 -3.07
CA LEU A 160 10.93 16.14 -4.00
C LEU A 160 9.48 16.20 -3.55
N GLY A 161 8.95 15.12 -2.99
CA GLY A 161 7.66 15.10 -2.32
C GLY A 161 7.63 16.10 -1.16
N ILE A 162 8.63 16.06 -0.27
CA ILE A 162 8.71 17.00 0.86
C ILE A 162 8.89 18.46 0.37
N ILE A 163 9.67 18.71 -0.69
CA ILE A 163 9.97 20.04 -1.21
C ILE A 163 8.78 20.62 -2.02
N LEU A 164 8.18 19.84 -2.93
CA LEU A 164 6.99 20.26 -3.70
C LEU A 164 5.77 20.43 -2.79
N PHE A 165 5.65 19.59 -1.77
CA PHE A 165 4.59 19.72 -0.77
C PHE A 165 4.95 20.68 0.35
N SER A 166 6.13 21.31 0.45
CA SER A 166 6.46 22.22 1.56
C SER A 166 5.70 23.55 1.51
N PRO A 167 5.70 24.32 0.40
CA PRO A 167 4.88 25.53 0.29
C PRO A 167 3.40 25.21 0.38
N PHE A 168 3.00 24.06 -0.17
CA PHE A 168 1.62 23.58 -0.13
C PHE A 168 1.22 23.11 1.27
N TYR A 169 2.09 22.42 2.01
CA TYR A 169 1.92 22.01 3.40
C TYR A 169 1.83 23.23 4.30
N LEU A 170 2.64 24.26 4.07
CA LEU A 170 2.53 25.53 4.80
C LEU A 170 1.22 26.24 4.47
N TYR A 171 0.80 26.27 3.21
CA TYR A 171 -0.52 26.78 2.81
C TYR A 171 -1.66 26.00 3.47
N ILE A 172 -1.60 24.66 3.47
CA ILE A 172 -2.58 23.79 4.11
C ILE A 172 -2.56 23.97 5.62
N TYR A 173 -1.40 23.99 6.24
CA TYR A 173 -1.24 24.16 7.68
C TYR A 173 -1.81 25.52 8.10
N ASN A 174 -1.48 26.59 7.38
CA ASN A 174 -2.04 27.92 7.62
C ASN A 174 -3.53 27.95 7.35
N THR A 175 -4.02 27.36 6.26
CA THR A 175 -5.47 27.29 5.97
C THR A 175 -6.21 26.42 7.01
N LEU A 176 -5.61 25.34 7.50
CA LEU A 176 -6.16 24.48 8.55
C LEU A 176 -6.10 25.15 9.92
N LYS A 177 -5.07 25.98 10.19
CA LYS A 177 -4.90 26.79 11.40
C LYS A 177 -5.89 27.95 11.43
N GLU A 178 -6.07 28.64 10.32
CA GLU A 178 -7.13 29.65 10.12
C GLU A 178 -8.51 29.00 10.20
N ALA A 179 -8.71 27.85 9.55
CA ALA A 179 -9.95 27.09 9.71
C ALA A 179 -10.14 26.54 11.14
N LYS A 180 -9.06 26.42 11.95
CA LYS A 180 -9.15 26.09 13.39
C LYS A 180 -9.81 27.22 14.17
N GLN A 181 -9.70 28.45 13.69
CA GLN A 181 -10.44 29.60 14.18
C GLN A 181 -11.81 29.76 13.50
N GLU A 182 -11.97 29.35 12.24
CA GLU A 182 -13.29 29.43 11.56
C GLU A 182 -14.31 28.43 12.13
N GLU A 183 -15.53 28.91 12.39
CA GLU A 183 -16.70 28.10 12.77
C GLU A 183 -17.11 27.09 11.67
N ASN A 184 -16.56 27.20 10.45
CA ASN A 184 -16.89 26.36 9.30
C ASN A 184 -16.00 25.11 9.18
N PHE A 185 -16.33 24.07 9.97
CA PHE A 185 -15.64 22.79 9.95
C PHE A 185 -15.75 22.01 8.62
N GLN A 186 -16.73 22.31 7.77
CA GLN A 186 -16.91 21.66 6.46
C GLN A 186 -15.77 22.02 5.49
N ARG A 187 -15.22 23.24 5.61
CA ARG A 187 -14.09 23.71 4.79
C ARG A 187 -12.85 22.84 4.98
N LYS A 188 -12.57 22.43 6.22
CA LYS A 188 -11.44 21.54 6.52
C LYS A 188 -11.54 20.21 5.80
N TYR A 189 -12.73 19.61 5.80
CA TYR A 189 -12.96 18.35 5.10
C TYR A 189 -12.84 18.54 3.59
N ALA A 190 -13.40 19.62 3.01
CA ALA A 190 -13.25 19.92 1.59
C ALA A 190 -11.78 20.01 1.16
N ILE A 191 -10.97 20.75 1.93
CA ILE A 191 -9.54 20.90 1.70
C ILE A 191 -8.83 19.54 1.85
N MET A 192 -9.05 18.83 2.95
CA MET A 192 -8.42 17.53 3.20
C MET A 192 -8.67 16.54 2.06
N TRP A 193 -9.90 16.47 1.54
CA TRP A 193 -10.23 15.63 0.39
C TRP A 193 -9.60 16.13 -0.91
N LEU A 194 -9.50 17.44 -1.12
CA LEU A 194 -8.76 18.00 -2.25
C LEU A 194 -7.26 17.62 -2.21
N LEU A 195 -6.67 17.53 -1.01
CA LEU A 195 -5.30 17.06 -0.83
C LEU A 195 -5.13 15.59 -1.18
N ILE A 196 -6.04 14.75 -0.68
CA ILE A 196 -6.05 13.32 -1.01
C ILE A 196 -6.14 13.15 -2.54
N MET A 197 -7.00 13.93 -3.21
CA MET A 197 -7.12 13.93 -4.67
C MET A 197 -5.78 14.26 -5.35
N ILE A 198 -5.07 15.31 -4.93
CA ILE A 198 -3.79 15.71 -5.52
C ILE A 198 -2.73 14.63 -5.28
N VAL A 199 -2.62 14.10 -4.06
CA VAL A 199 -1.66 13.02 -3.74
C VAL A 199 -1.95 11.77 -4.56
N SER A 200 -3.22 11.39 -4.70
CA SER A 200 -3.64 10.28 -5.56
C SER A 200 -3.33 10.54 -7.04
N LEU A 201 -3.52 11.76 -7.54
CA LEU A 201 -3.13 12.12 -8.91
C LEU A 201 -1.63 12.00 -9.14
N VAL A 202 -0.80 12.53 -8.22
CA VAL A 202 0.66 12.41 -8.28
C VAL A 202 1.10 10.95 -8.24
N SER A 203 0.47 10.15 -7.37
CA SER A 203 0.73 8.70 -7.27
C SER A 203 0.39 7.98 -8.57
N ALA A 204 -0.73 8.29 -9.22
CA ALA A 204 -1.09 7.72 -10.51
C ALA A 204 -0.08 8.10 -11.62
N ILE A 205 0.32 9.38 -11.68
CA ILE A 205 1.30 9.88 -12.65
C ILE A 205 2.69 9.27 -12.42
N SER A 206 3.05 8.99 -11.16
CA SER A 206 4.35 8.43 -10.79
C SER A 206 4.63 7.09 -11.46
N VAL A 207 3.60 6.26 -11.68
CA VAL A 207 3.74 4.96 -12.36
C VAL A 207 4.31 5.14 -13.77
N PHE A 208 3.85 6.16 -14.49
CA PHE A 208 4.35 6.49 -15.84
C PHE A 208 5.71 7.17 -15.81
N LEU A 209 5.92 8.15 -14.92
CA LEU A 209 7.18 8.89 -14.82
C LEU A 209 8.36 7.98 -14.47
N PHE A 210 8.16 7.02 -13.56
CA PHE A 210 9.20 6.08 -13.14
C PHE A 210 9.24 4.79 -13.96
N LYS A 211 8.41 4.69 -15.01
CA LYS A 211 8.30 3.50 -15.87
C LYS A 211 8.14 2.21 -15.05
N ILE A 212 7.32 2.26 -14.00
CA ILE A 212 7.08 1.10 -13.14
C ILE A 212 6.27 0.08 -13.95
N GLU A 213 6.81 -1.13 -14.11
CA GLU A 213 6.12 -2.20 -14.82
C GLU A 213 4.76 -2.50 -14.18
N ILE A 214 3.73 -2.58 -15.02
CA ILE A 214 2.34 -2.81 -14.59
C ILE A 214 2.21 -4.13 -13.83
N SER A 215 2.91 -5.17 -14.30
CA SER A 215 2.95 -6.52 -13.70
C SER A 215 3.66 -6.56 -12.35
N LYS A 216 4.62 -5.66 -12.09
CA LYS A 216 5.40 -5.59 -10.84
C LYS A 216 4.76 -4.67 -9.81
N GLY A 217 3.43 -4.56 -9.82
CA GLY A 217 2.66 -3.74 -8.87
C GLY A 217 2.35 -2.32 -9.34
N GLY A 218 2.92 -1.85 -10.47
CA GLY A 218 2.57 -0.54 -11.05
C GLY A 218 1.08 -0.42 -11.37
N GLY A 219 0.46 -1.52 -11.85
CA GLY A 219 -0.97 -1.58 -12.11
C GLY A 219 -1.83 -1.39 -10.86
N ALA A 220 -1.46 -2.01 -9.73
CA ALA A 220 -2.19 -1.88 -8.48
C ALA A 220 -2.11 -0.44 -7.93
N ILE A 221 -0.91 0.17 -7.94
CA ILE A 221 -0.70 1.55 -7.52
C ILE A 221 -1.55 2.49 -8.37
N PHE A 222 -1.51 2.34 -9.69
CA PHE A 222 -2.29 3.17 -10.62
C PHE A 222 -3.80 3.04 -10.35
N MET A 223 -4.30 1.82 -10.24
CA MET A 223 -5.74 1.56 -10.01
C MET A 223 -6.24 2.12 -8.68
N ILE A 224 -5.52 1.87 -7.58
CA ILE A 224 -5.88 2.39 -6.25
C ILE A 224 -5.85 3.93 -6.27
N SER A 225 -4.82 4.51 -6.87
CA SER A 225 -4.66 5.95 -6.98
C SER A 225 -5.79 6.58 -7.79
N LEU A 226 -6.18 5.97 -8.92
CA LEU A 226 -7.27 6.46 -9.75
C LEU A 226 -8.62 6.44 -9.00
N VAL A 227 -8.94 5.34 -8.32
CA VAL A 227 -10.17 5.21 -7.53
C VAL A 227 -10.22 6.23 -6.40
N LEU A 228 -9.12 6.40 -5.66
CA LEU A 228 -9.01 7.39 -4.59
C LEU A 228 -9.12 8.82 -5.13
N MET A 229 -8.50 9.12 -6.26
CA MET A 229 -8.58 10.43 -6.91
C MET A 229 -10.03 10.79 -7.26
N ILE A 230 -10.75 9.90 -7.94
CA ILE A 230 -12.15 10.13 -8.33
C ILE A 230 -13.04 10.30 -7.09
N THR A 231 -12.86 9.41 -6.09
CA THR A 231 -13.61 9.48 -4.84
C THR A 231 -13.36 10.80 -4.11
N ALA A 232 -12.10 11.19 -3.98
CA ALA A 232 -11.70 12.42 -3.31
C ALA A 232 -12.19 13.68 -4.03
N PHE A 233 -12.21 13.67 -5.37
CA PHE A 233 -12.78 14.73 -6.19
C PHE A 233 -14.28 14.90 -5.92
N ILE A 234 -15.06 13.81 -6.02
CA ILE A 234 -16.51 13.84 -5.78
C ILE A 234 -16.79 14.36 -4.36
N VAL A 235 -16.11 13.79 -3.35
CA VAL A 235 -16.30 14.17 -1.95
C VAL A 235 -15.89 15.63 -1.70
N SER A 236 -14.81 16.12 -2.31
CA SER A 236 -14.40 17.53 -2.20
C SER A 236 -15.49 18.47 -2.73
N ILE A 237 -16.04 18.19 -3.92
CA ILE A 237 -17.15 18.98 -4.49
C ILE A 237 -18.38 18.94 -3.57
N MET A 238 -18.68 17.79 -2.96
CA MET A 238 -19.75 17.66 -1.97
C MET A 238 -19.56 18.61 -0.77
N TYR A 239 -18.37 18.62 -0.19
CA TYR A 239 -18.06 19.47 0.96
C TYR A 239 -17.96 20.96 0.60
N LEU A 240 -17.56 21.32 -0.62
CA LEU A 240 -17.50 22.72 -1.05
C LEU A 240 -18.88 23.39 -1.06
N LYS A 241 -19.93 22.74 -1.57
CA LYS A 241 -21.28 23.33 -1.52
C LYS A 241 -21.79 23.45 -0.08
N ARG A 242 -21.55 22.42 0.74
CA ARG A 242 -21.91 22.44 2.18
C ARG A 242 -21.16 23.53 2.95
N THR A 243 -19.90 23.78 2.59
CA THR A 243 -19.10 24.87 3.15
C THR A 243 -19.73 26.21 2.85
N LYS A 244 -20.14 26.47 1.59
CA LYS A 244 -20.83 27.70 1.22
C LYS A 244 -22.13 27.88 1.99
N LEU A 245 -22.93 26.82 2.13
CA LEU A 245 -24.16 26.85 2.92
C LEU A 245 -23.89 27.21 4.38
N LEU A 246 -22.95 26.51 5.03
CA LEU A 246 -22.60 26.76 6.42
C LEU A 246 -22.09 28.19 6.63
N SER A 247 -21.25 28.71 5.74
CA SER A 247 -20.79 30.10 5.81
C SER A 247 -21.94 31.10 5.72
N LYS A 248 -22.93 30.86 4.85
CA LYS A 248 -24.14 31.72 4.77
C LYS A 248 -24.95 31.67 6.07
N MET A 249 -25.19 30.48 6.59
CA MET A 249 -25.91 30.29 7.86
C MET A 249 -25.19 30.95 9.04
N LEU A 250 -23.86 30.90 9.09
CA LEU A 250 -23.09 31.54 10.17
C LEU A 250 -23.09 33.08 10.05
N LYS A 251 -23.19 33.62 8.83
CA LYS A 251 -23.27 35.07 8.56
C LYS A 251 -24.65 35.70 8.84
N GLY A 252 -25.67 34.90 9.15
CA GLY A 252 -27.03 35.44 9.32
C GLY A 252 -27.93 35.33 8.08
N GLU A 253 -27.41 34.85 6.96
CA GLU A 253 -28.14 34.82 5.69
C GLU A 253 -29.18 33.69 5.68
N ASN A 254 -30.41 34.00 5.29
CA ASN A 254 -31.53 33.05 5.17
C ASN A 254 -31.85 32.26 6.46
N ILE A 255 -31.52 32.82 7.63
CA ILE A 255 -31.89 32.23 8.92
C ILE A 255 -33.38 32.46 9.18
N ILE A 256 -34.08 31.39 9.54
CA ILE A 256 -35.47 31.44 10.02
C ILE A 256 -35.46 31.66 11.53
N VAL A 257 -34.67 30.87 12.26
CA VAL A 257 -34.51 30.99 13.70
C VAL A 257 -33.13 30.55 14.15
N LYS A 258 -32.63 31.16 15.23
CA LYS A 258 -31.41 30.76 15.93
C LYS A 258 -31.74 30.60 17.41
N TRP A 259 -31.50 29.42 17.94
CA TRP A 259 -31.69 29.08 19.35
C TRP A 259 -30.35 28.77 20.01
N ILE A 260 -30.21 29.23 21.26
CA ILE A 260 -29.10 28.90 22.14
C ILE A 260 -29.69 28.17 23.33
N TYR A 261 -29.28 26.92 23.53
CA TYR A 261 -29.85 26.06 24.56
C TYR A 261 -29.10 26.19 25.89
N PRO A 262 -29.83 26.16 27.01
CA PRO A 262 -29.27 25.80 28.31
C PRO A 262 -28.54 24.45 28.26
N ASN A 263 -27.47 24.33 29.06
CA ASN A 263 -26.60 23.14 29.04
C ASN A 263 -27.34 21.85 29.44
N ASP A 264 -28.31 21.93 30.35
CA ASP A 264 -29.14 20.80 30.81
C ASP A 264 -30.01 20.22 29.69
N ILE A 265 -30.68 21.10 28.92
CA ILE A 265 -31.48 20.69 27.76
C ILE A 265 -30.58 20.10 26.68
N TRP A 266 -29.44 20.75 26.42
CA TRP A 266 -28.48 20.30 25.41
C TRP A 266 -27.88 18.93 25.74
N GLN A 267 -27.49 18.71 26.99
CA GLN A 267 -26.95 17.44 27.44
C GLN A 267 -27.97 16.31 27.30
N SER A 268 -29.21 16.55 27.76
CA SER A 268 -30.32 15.58 27.63
C SER A 268 -30.58 15.21 26.17
N TYR A 269 -30.56 16.20 25.27
CA TYR A 269 -30.69 15.98 23.83
C TYR A 269 -29.56 15.11 23.27
N ILE A 270 -28.29 15.43 23.58
CA ILE A 270 -27.14 14.66 23.08
C ILE A 270 -27.15 13.21 23.59
N GLU A 271 -27.52 12.99 24.85
CA GLU A 271 -27.60 11.67 25.44
C GLU A 271 -28.70 10.82 24.77
N SER A 272 -29.87 11.41 24.51
CA SER A 272 -30.96 10.77 23.78
C SER A 272 -30.52 10.37 22.37
N GLU A 273 -29.98 11.32 21.58
CA GLU A 273 -29.45 11.07 20.22
C GLU A 273 -28.37 9.98 20.19
N TYR A 274 -27.45 10.00 21.17
CA TYR A 274 -26.41 8.99 21.26
C TYR A 274 -26.96 7.59 21.53
N SER A 275 -27.95 7.50 22.44
CA SER A 275 -28.60 6.23 22.78
C SER A 275 -29.30 5.61 21.56
N GLU A 276 -29.98 6.42 20.76
CA GLU A 276 -30.68 5.98 19.56
C GLU A 276 -29.68 5.55 18.48
N ARG A 277 -28.66 6.37 18.19
CA ARG A 277 -27.60 6.04 17.22
C ARG A 277 -26.86 4.76 17.59
N LYS A 278 -26.60 4.55 18.88
CA LYS A 278 -25.98 3.32 19.38
C LYS A 278 -26.87 2.10 19.11
N LYS A 279 -28.19 2.20 19.31
CA LYS A 279 -29.15 1.13 19.01
C LYS A 279 -29.21 0.84 17.52
N VAL A 280 -29.33 1.87 16.67
CA VAL A 280 -29.37 1.73 15.19
C VAL A 280 -28.10 1.07 14.67
N ASN A 281 -26.92 1.55 15.07
CA ASN A 281 -25.64 1.00 14.63
C ASN A 281 -25.40 -0.43 15.15
N ALA A 282 -25.91 -0.77 16.35
CA ALA A 282 -25.84 -2.14 16.85
C ALA A 282 -26.72 -3.08 16.01
N LYS A 283 -27.93 -2.66 15.64
CA LYS A 283 -28.82 -3.43 14.74
C LYS A 283 -28.18 -3.64 13.36
N ALA A 284 -27.63 -2.57 12.77
CA ALA A 284 -26.93 -2.66 11.49
C ALA A 284 -25.72 -3.60 11.54
N PHE A 285 -24.93 -3.54 12.63
CA PHE A 285 -23.82 -4.48 12.84
C PHE A 285 -24.31 -5.93 12.92
N MET A 286 -25.35 -6.21 13.72
CA MET A 286 -25.89 -7.58 13.85
C MET A 286 -26.36 -8.14 12.51
N MET A 287 -27.07 -7.33 11.71
CA MET A 287 -27.53 -7.71 10.38
C MET A 287 -26.35 -8.01 9.43
N LEU A 288 -25.37 -7.12 9.35
CA LEU A 288 -24.19 -7.32 8.49
C LEU A 288 -23.35 -8.52 8.95
N ALA A 289 -23.16 -8.69 10.25
CA ALA A 289 -22.44 -9.82 10.82
C ALA A 289 -23.11 -11.15 10.45
N PHE A 290 -24.44 -11.22 10.56
CA PHE A 290 -25.21 -12.40 10.18
C PHE A 290 -25.03 -12.75 8.71
N ILE A 291 -25.14 -11.77 7.80
CA ILE A 291 -24.94 -11.97 6.36
C ILE A 291 -23.51 -12.46 6.06
N LEU A 292 -22.50 -11.85 6.68
CA LEU A 292 -21.10 -12.26 6.50
C LEU A 292 -20.87 -13.69 6.98
N ILE A 293 -21.42 -14.07 8.15
CA ILE A 293 -21.30 -15.44 8.67
C ILE A 293 -21.89 -16.44 7.67
N ILE A 294 -23.06 -16.16 7.09
CA ILE A 294 -23.66 -17.05 6.07
C ILE A 294 -22.74 -17.19 4.84
N ILE A 295 -22.29 -16.07 4.28
CA ILE A 295 -21.46 -16.06 3.06
C ILE A 295 -20.15 -16.83 3.30
N PHE A 296 -19.43 -16.50 4.36
CA PHE A 296 -18.16 -17.15 4.67
C PHE A 296 -18.34 -18.63 5.06
N SER A 297 -19.45 -18.99 5.71
CA SER A 297 -19.75 -20.40 6.02
C SER A 297 -19.93 -21.24 4.75
N ILE A 298 -20.57 -20.69 3.71
CA ILE A 298 -20.72 -21.38 2.41
C ILE A 298 -19.34 -21.63 1.78
N PHE A 299 -18.47 -20.61 1.75
CA PHE A 299 -17.11 -20.76 1.21
C PHE A 299 -16.28 -21.79 1.98
N MET A 300 -16.43 -21.82 3.31
CA MET A 300 -15.77 -22.81 4.18
C MET A 300 -16.22 -24.25 3.92
N ILE A 301 -17.49 -24.46 3.55
CA ILE A 301 -18.03 -25.79 3.24
C ILE A 301 -17.54 -26.27 1.87
N ILE A 302 -17.45 -25.37 0.88
CA ILE A 302 -17.06 -25.70 -0.50
C ILE A 302 -15.58 -26.10 -0.57
N ASP A 303 -14.69 -25.36 0.09
CA ASP A 303 -13.26 -25.65 0.08
C ASP A 303 -12.69 -25.76 1.51
N LYS A 304 -12.59 -27.00 1.98
CA LYS A 304 -12.05 -27.31 3.31
C LYS A 304 -10.60 -26.89 3.49
N LYS A 305 -9.80 -26.79 2.41
CA LYS A 305 -8.38 -26.36 2.51
C LYS A 305 -8.30 -24.87 2.85
N MET A 306 -9.26 -24.09 2.38
CA MET A 306 -9.32 -22.64 2.62
C MET A 306 -10.00 -22.27 3.95
N PHE A 307 -10.50 -23.26 4.71
CA PHE A 307 -11.22 -23.04 5.96
C PHE A 307 -10.47 -22.11 6.95
N PRO A 308 -9.19 -22.34 7.29
CA PRO A 308 -8.50 -21.50 8.27
C PRO A 308 -8.36 -20.05 7.79
N LEU A 309 -7.99 -19.85 6.52
CA LEU A 309 -7.82 -18.53 5.94
C LEU A 309 -9.15 -17.76 5.93
N MET A 310 -10.24 -18.40 5.46
CA MET A 310 -11.56 -17.78 5.43
C MET A 310 -12.05 -17.41 6.83
N LEU A 311 -11.71 -18.21 7.86
CA LEU A 311 -12.09 -17.94 9.24
C LEU A 311 -11.37 -16.71 9.78
N TYR A 312 -10.07 -16.57 9.53
CA TYR A 312 -9.32 -15.38 9.90
C TYR A 312 -9.84 -14.13 9.21
N VAL A 313 -10.17 -14.24 7.91
CA VAL A 313 -10.75 -13.12 7.15
C VAL A 313 -12.12 -12.72 7.71
N LEU A 314 -13.00 -13.68 7.99
CA LEU A 314 -14.30 -13.43 8.61
C LEU A 314 -14.15 -12.72 9.96
N LEU A 315 -13.31 -13.25 10.85
CA LEU A 315 -13.05 -12.66 12.17
C LEU A 315 -12.48 -11.24 12.06
N GLY A 316 -11.56 -11.01 11.11
CA GLY A 316 -11.02 -9.70 10.81
C GLY A 316 -12.09 -8.69 10.37
N PHE A 317 -13.00 -9.10 9.46
CA PHE A 317 -14.11 -8.25 9.03
C PHE A 317 -15.11 -7.98 10.16
N LEU A 318 -15.46 -8.99 10.97
CA LEU A 318 -16.36 -8.81 12.12
C LEU A 318 -15.77 -7.86 13.15
N LEU A 319 -14.47 -7.99 13.46
CA LEU A 319 -13.76 -7.08 14.35
C LEU A 319 -13.76 -5.65 13.80
N LEU A 320 -13.48 -5.47 12.51
CA LEU A 320 -13.50 -4.16 11.85
C LEU A 320 -14.89 -3.51 11.93
N LEU A 321 -15.95 -4.24 11.59
CA LEU A 321 -17.33 -3.74 11.64
C LEU A 321 -17.77 -3.42 13.07
N PHE A 322 -17.36 -4.23 14.05
CA PHE A 322 -17.62 -3.97 15.45
C PHE A 322 -16.99 -2.65 15.91
N ILE A 323 -15.71 -2.44 15.56
CA ILE A 323 -14.99 -1.20 15.85
C ILE A 323 -15.71 -0.01 15.21
N ILE A 324 -16.08 -0.08 13.94
CA ILE A 324 -16.80 1.01 13.22
C ILE A 324 -18.15 1.31 13.89
N SER A 325 -18.93 0.26 14.23
CA SER A 325 -20.24 0.38 14.86
C SER A 325 -20.16 1.09 16.21
N LYS A 326 -19.11 0.85 17.01
CA LYS A 326 -18.89 1.50 18.31
C LYS A 326 -18.22 2.87 18.21
N MET A 327 -17.24 3.03 17.34
CA MET A 327 -16.47 4.27 17.22
C MET A 327 -17.29 5.41 16.61
N THR A 328 -18.15 5.12 15.62
CA THR A 328 -18.96 6.15 14.94
C THR A 328 -19.85 6.94 15.89
N PRO A 329 -20.75 6.31 16.70
CA PRO A 329 -21.63 7.05 17.59
C PRO A 329 -20.84 7.72 18.72
N LEU A 330 -19.78 7.08 19.23
CA LEU A 330 -18.94 7.65 20.28
C LEU A 330 -18.18 8.90 19.80
N SER A 331 -17.66 8.87 18.57
CA SER A 331 -16.99 10.02 17.96
C SER A 331 -17.96 11.18 17.76
N GLN A 332 -19.18 10.91 17.29
CA GLN A 332 -20.22 11.93 17.16
C GLN A 332 -20.64 12.53 18.51
N PHE A 333 -20.88 11.69 19.52
CA PHE A 333 -21.21 12.11 20.89
C PHE A 333 -20.12 13.03 21.48
N ARG A 334 -18.86 12.60 21.43
CA ARG A 334 -17.72 13.41 21.92
C ARG A 334 -17.59 14.75 21.19
N LYS A 335 -17.91 14.81 19.89
CA LYS A 335 -17.90 16.05 19.11
C LYS A 335 -19.04 16.99 19.53
N GLN A 336 -20.22 16.45 19.81
CA GLN A 336 -21.41 17.23 20.19
C GLN A 336 -21.33 17.76 21.63
N ILE A 337 -20.78 17.00 22.59
CA ILE A 337 -20.54 17.50 23.95
C ILE A 337 -19.65 18.76 23.94
N LYS A 338 -18.65 18.77 23.06
CA LYS A 338 -17.72 19.91 22.91
C LYS A 338 -18.24 20.98 21.93
N ALA A 339 -19.46 20.84 21.41
CA ALA A 339 -20.06 21.81 20.51
C ALA A 339 -20.78 22.89 21.32
N LYS A 340 -20.87 24.10 20.75
CA LYS A 340 -21.73 25.14 21.31
C LYS A 340 -23.19 24.65 21.24
N PRO A 341 -24.00 24.83 22.30
CA PRO A 341 -25.39 24.39 22.34
C PRO A 341 -26.29 25.31 21.50
N ILE A 342 -26.13 25.29 20.17
CA ILE A 342 -26.79 26.22 19.25
C ILE A 342 -27.53 25.41 18.18
N ALA A 343 -28.76 25.78 17.86
CA ALA A 343 -29.45 25.38 16.65
C ALA A 343 -29.70 26.60 15.74
N ILE A 344 -29.34 26.49 14.47
CA ILE A 344 -29.63 27.49 13.44
C ILE A 344 -30.45 26.80 12.36
N ILE A 345 -31.70 27.24 12.19
CA ILE A 345 -32.59 26.74 11.15
C ILE A 345 -32.62 27.77 10.02
N SER A 346 -32.32 27.32 8.81
CA SER A 346 -32.39 28.11 7.57
C SER A 346 -33.35 27.48 6.57
N SER A 347 -33.66 28.18 5.49
CA SER A 347 -34.52 27.63 4.43
C SER A 347 -33.96 26.39 3.74
N ASN A 348 -32.64 26.19 3.75
CA ASN A 348 -31.93 25.11 3.01
C ASN A 348 -31.16 24.13 3.93
N GLY A 349 -31.31 24.25 5.24
CA GLY A 349 -30.59 23.38 6.17
C GLY A 349 -30.75 23.77 7.63
N VAL A 350 -30.40 22.85 8.50
CA VAL A 350 -30.28 23.07 9.94
C VAL A 350 -28.87 22.74 10.42
N LEU A 351 -28.32 23.61 11.24
CA LEU A 351 -27.10 23.38 12.01
C LEU A 351 -27.49 23.15 13.47
N ILE A 352 -27.24 21.97 14.01
CA ILE A 352 -27.46 21.64 15.43
C ILE A 352 -26.15 21.21 16.08
N GLY A 353 -25.62 22.06 16.96
CA GLY A 353 -24.25 21.93 17.48
C GLY A 353 -23.22 22.00 16.36
N LYS A 354 -22.55 20.87 16.09
CA LYS A 354 -21.62 20.70 14.96
C LYS A 354 -22.17 19.80 13.85
N ALA A 355 -23.46 19.44 13.89
CA ALA A 355 -24.10 18.65 12.84
C ALA A 355 -24.83 19.57 11.87
N LEU A 356 -24.34 19.61 10.62
CA LEU A 356 -25.01 20.33 9.53
C LEU A 356 -25.85 19.35 8.72
N HIS A 357 -27.16 19.54 8.73
CA HIS A 357 -28.10 18.88 7.85
C HIS A 357 -28.51 19.87 6.77
N SER A 358 -28.35 19.47 5.51
CA SER A 358 -28.62 20.33 4.36
C SER A 358 -29.57 19.61 3.43
N TRP A 359 -30.58 20.32 2.96
CA TRP A 359 -31.43 19.90 1.85
C TRP A 359 -31.19 20.83 0.66
N ASN A 360 -31.68 20.46 -0.52
CA ASN A 360 -31.40 21.15 -1.78
C ASN A 360 -29.89 21.20 -2.15
N VAL A 361 -29.08 20.31 -1.55
CA VAL A 361 -27.64 20.21 -1.80
C VAL A 361 -27.28 18.74 -2.06
N PHE A 362 -26.88 18.41 -3.29
CA PHE A 362 -26.48 17.05 -3.71
C PHE A 362 -27.54 15.97 -3.47
N ASN A 363 -28.56 15.96 -4.32
CA ASN A 363 -29.59 14.92 -4.34
C ASN A 363 -30.39 14.77 -3.03
N THR A 364 -30.21 15.69 -2.09
CA THR A 364 -31.05 15.83 -0.91
C THR A 364 -32.26 16.70 -1.26
N ARG A 365 -33.44 16.35 -0.77
CA ARG A 365 -34.67 17.11 -0.95
C ARG A 365 -35.36 17.27 0.40
N PHE A 366 -35.86 18.46 0.70
CA PHE A 366 -36.72 18.65 1.85
C PHE A 366 -38.05 17.93 1.62
N GLU A 367 -38.53 17.19 2.60
CA GLU A 367 -39.81 16.50 2.50
C GLU A 367 -40.88 17.22 3.34
N ARG A 368 -40.62 17.42 4.63
CA ARG A 368 -41.58 18.04 5.55
C ARG A 368 -40.92 18.49 6.85
N ALA A 369 -41.55 19.47 7.50
CA ALA A 369 -41.31 19.82 8.89
C ALA A 369 -42.60 19.64 9.70
N GLU A 370 -42.50 19.00 10.86
CA GLU A 370 -43.63 18.67 11.74
C GLU A 370 -43.30 18.99 13.21
N TYR A 371 -44.33 19.28 14.00
CA TYR A 371 -44.22 19.52 15.44
C TYR A 371 -44.68 18.27 16.20
N ILE A 372 -43.80 17.68 16.99
CA ILE A 372 -44.06 16.43 17.73
C ILE A 372 -44.04 16.69 19.24
N LYS A 373 -45.04 16.15 19.94
CA LYS A 373 -45.24 16.30 21.40
C LYS A 373 -45.09 14.99 22.21
N GLU A 374 -44.60 13.92 21.62
CA GLU A 374 -44.61 12.58 22.23
C GLU A 374 -43.64 12.43 23.42
N GLU A 375 -42.35 12.19 23.17
CA GLU A 375 -41.36 11.95 24.25
C GLU A 375 -40.80 13.26 24.84
N TYR A 376 -40.70 14.30 24.01
CA TYR A 376 -40.31 15.67 24.38
C TYR A 376 -40.72 16.64 23.27
N LEU A 377 -40.86 17.92 23.58
CA LEU A 377 -41.24 18.94 22.59
C LEU A 377 -40.09 19.18 21.60
N HIS A 378 -40.29 18.80 20.33
CA HIS A 378 -39.31 19.03 19.27
C HIS A 378 -39.94 19.24 17.89
N ILE A 379 -39.15 19.85 17.00
CA ILE A 379 -39.46 19.94 15.57
C ILE A 379 -38.75 18.78 14.89
N GLU A 380 -39.49 17.99 14.12
CA GLU A 380 -38.93 16.99 13.22
C GLU A 380 -38.82 17.58 11.81
N ILE A 381 -37.59 17.69 11.32
CA ILE A 381 -37.33 18.05 9.92
C ILE A 381 -36.93 16.79 9.17
N THR A 382 -37.77 16.35 8.24
CA THR A 382 -37.49 15.21 7.37
C THR A 382 -37.01 15.70 6.02
N TYR A 383 -35.84 15.20 5.60
CA TYR A 383 -35.34 15.38 4.25
C TYR A 383 -34.91 14.02 3.69
N SER A 384 -34.99 13.84 2.39
CA SER A 384 -34.64 12.58 1.74
C SER A 384 -33.36 12.71 0.92
N TYR A 385 -32.65 11.61 0.71
CA TYR A 385 -31.56 11.51 -0.26
C TYR A 385 -31.76 10.29 -1.15
N TRP A 386 -31.19 10.30 -2.35
CA TRP A 386 -31.26 9.14 -3.24
C TRP A 386 -30.33 8.03 -2.75
N ALA A 387 -30.90 6.92 -2.31
CA ALA A 387 -30.20 5.67 -2.10
C ALA A 387 -30.15 4.87 -3.41
N ARG A 388 -29.70 3.62 -3.37
CA ARG A 388 -29.48 2.81 -4.58
C ARG A 388 -30.75 2.61 -5.43
N TYR A 389 -31.92 2.48 -4.80
CA TYR A 389 -33.18 2.16 -5.50
C TYR A 389 -34.37 3.05 -5.14
N HIS A 390 -34.29 3.83 -4.06
CA HIS A 390 -35.36 4.68 -3.59
C HIS A 390 -34.78 5.87 -2.83
N ARG A 391 -35.62 6.86 -2.50
CA ARG A 391 -35.22 7.95 -1.62
C ARG A 391 -35.34 7.47 -0.17
N GLU A 392 -34.26 7.58 0.59
CA GLU A 392 -34.24 7.29 2.02
C GLU A 392 -34.44 8.59 2.80
N ASN A 393 -35.29 8.53 3.82
CA ASN A 393 -35.62 9.68 4.66
C ASN A 393 -34.65 9.78 5.85
N VAL A 394 -34.27 11.01 6.17
CA VAL A 394 -33.50 11.37 7.35
C VAL A 394 -34.31 12.39 8.14
N THR A 395 -34.61 12.04 9.38
CA THR A 395 -35.30 12.92 10.32
C THR A 395 -34.30 13.55 11.27
N VAL A 396 -34.37 14.88 11.39
CA VAL A 396 -33.58 15.65 12.36
C VAL A 396 -34.54 16.16 13.42
N ARG A 397 -34.26 15.79 14.67
CA ARG A 397 -35.04 16.26 15.83
C ARG A 397 -34.35 17.47 16.45
N ILE A 398 -35.09 18.57 16.55
CA ILE A 398 -34.60 19.84 17.10
C ILE A 398 -35.41 20.17 18.35
N PRO A 399 -34.82 20.17 19.56
CA PRO A 399 -35.57 20.46 20.78
C PRO A 399 -36.08 21.91 20.76
N ILE A 400 -37.27 22.12 21.31
CA ILE A 400 -37.88 23.44 21.40
C ILE A 400 -37.54 24.07 22.76
N LEU A 401 -37.17 25.36 22.75
CA LEU A 401 -36.98 26.14 23.97
C LEU A 401 -38.33 26.46 24.62
N LYS A 402 -38.41 26.33 25.95
CA LYS A 402 -39.58 26.74 26.72
C LYS A 402 -39.90 28.22 26.43
N GLY A 403 -41.16 28.51 26.09
CA GLY A 403 -41.62 29.87 25.77
C GLY A 403 -41.54 30.26 24.29
N GLU A 404 -40.90 29.47 23.43
CA GLU A 404 -40.84 29.71 21.97
C GLU A 404 -41.95 28.96 21.19
N GLU A 405 -42.91 28.36 21.90
CA GLU A 405 -43.94 27.50 21.33
C GLU A 405 -44.83 28.23 20.30
N SER A 406 -45.14 29.50 20.55
CA SER A 406 -45.96 30.33 19.67
C SER A 406 -45.31 30.60 18.30
N LYS A 407 -43.99 30.45 18.17
CA LYS A 407 -43.27 30.66 16.91
C LYS A 407 -43.14 29.39 16.07
N ILE A 408 -43.48 28.22 16.61
CA ILE A 408 -43.29 26.92 15.94
C ILE A 408 -44.09 26.86 14.64
N GLU A 409 -45.37 27.23 14.69
CA GLU A 409 -46.25 27.19 13.52
C GLU A 409 -45.71 28.06 12.38
N TYR A 410 -45.20 29.25 12.71
CA TYR A 410 -44.53 30.12 11.74
C TYR A 410 -43.29 29.47 11.12
N ILE A 411 -42.43 28.86 11.95
CA ILE A 411 -41.20 28.19 11.48
C ILE A 411 -41.53 27.03 10.54
N ILE A 412 -42.49 26.18 10.93
CA ILE A 412 -42.93 25.02 10.14
C ILE A 412 -43.55 25.47 8.83
N ASN A 413 -44.47 26.44 8.87
CA ASN A 413 -45.10 26.97 7.66
C ASN A 413 -44.06 27.60 6.72
N LYS A 414 -43.10 28.34 7.25
CA LYS A 414 -42.02 28.94 6.44
C LYS A 414 -41.12 27.89 5.80
N LEU A 415 -40.76 26.82 6.53
CA LEU A 415 -39.97 25.71 5.99
C LEU A 415 -40.72 24.97 4.88
N ASN A 416 -41.99 24.62 5.12
CA ASN A 416 -42.82 23.89 4.18
C ASN A 416 -43.16 24.72 2.93
N THR A 417 -43.32 26.03 3.05
CA THR A 417 -43.60 26.91 1.89
C THR A 417 -42.35 27.23 1.07
N SER A 418 -41.19 27.39 1.70
CA SER A 418 -39.93 27.72 0.99
C SER A 418 -39.34 26.55 0.20
N ASN A 419 -39.84 25.33 0.40
CA ASN A 419 -39.27 24.09 -0.15
C ASN A 419 -40.29 23.21 -0.91
N LYS A 420 -41.53 23.70 -1.08
CA LYS A 420 -42.45 23.16 -2.08
C LYS A 420 -42.02 23.64 -3.46
#